data_AF-A0A9E3DCN8-F1
#
_entry.id   AF-A0A9E3DCN8-F1
#
_cell.length_a   1.000
_cell.length_b   1.000
_cell.length_c   1.000
_cell.angle_alpha   90.00
_cell.angle_beta   90.00
_cell.angle_gamma   90.00
#
_symmetry.space_group_name_H-M   'P 1'
#
loop_
_entity.id
_entity.type
_entity.pdbx_description
1 polymer ?
#
loop_
_entity_poly.entity_id
_entity_poly.type
_entity_poly.pdbx_seq_one_letter_code
_entity_poly.pdbx_strand_id
1 'polypeptide(L)' 'LNFGGAPVLLTAGYPALSPAMGLAHGVHGIGDTIAISVHAAESAFGNQGVGIDGYLRLLDAAL' A
#
# COMPACT_ATOMS: atom_id res chain seq x y z
N LEU A 1 16.05 11.49 9.48
CA LEU A 1 15.96 12.14 8.14
C LEU A 1 15.04 13.35 8.25
N ASN A 2 15.39 14.51 7.67
CA ASN A 2 14.55 15.72 7.73
C ASN A 2 14.36 16.33 6.33
N PHE A 3 13.20 16.93 6.06
CA PHE A 3 12.88 17.67 4.85
C PHE A 3 12.21 19.00 5.23
N GLY A 4 12.75 20.13 4.77
CA GLY A 4 12.23 21.45 5.13
C GLY A 4 12.25 21.76 6.64
N GLY A 5 13.15 21.15 7.40
CA GLY A 5 13.24 21.32 8.86
C GLY A 5 12.32 20.40 9.69
N ALA A 6 11.52 19.54 9.05
CA ALA A 6 10.65 18.57 9.73
C ALA A 6 11.14 17.13 9.53
N PRO A 7 10.89 16.21 10.50
CA PRO A 7 11.26 14.80 10.34
C PRO A 7 10.44 14.13 9.24
N VAL A 8 11.12 13.35 8.41
CA VAL A 8 10.46 12.50 7.41
C VAL A 8 10.14 11.16 8.05
N LEU A 9 8.86 10.84 8.16
CA LEU A 9 8.39 9.63 8.85
C LEU A 9 8.19 8.45 7.89
N LEU A 10 7.72 8.74 6.67
CA LEU A 10 7.45 7.74 5.64
C LEU A 10 7.63 8.33 4.25
N THR A 11 7.78 7.44 3.28
CA THR A 11 7.63 7.72 1.86
C THR A 11 6.68 6.67 1.29
N ALA A 12 5.87 7.04 0.31
CA ALA A 12 4.92 6.11 -0.30
C ALA A 12 4.72 6.46 -1.77
N GLY A 13 4.51 5.41 -2.56
CA GLY A 13 4.13 5.48 -3.96
C GLY A 13 2.94 4.57 -4.22
N TYR A 14 2.07 4.99 -5.14
CA TYR A 14 0.88 4.23 -5.54
C TYR A 14 0.95 4.04 -7.06
N PRO A 15 1.57 2.95 -7.54
CA PRO A 15 1.70 2.72 -8.98
C PRO A 15 0.30 2.62 -9.62
N ALA A 16 0.17 3.19 -10.82
CA ALA A 16 -1.05 3.06 -11.59
C ALA A 16 -1.27 1.59 -11.98
N LEU A 17 -2.53 1.15 -11.98
CA LEU A 17 -2.89 -0.19 -12.41
C LEU A 17 -3.19 -0.18 -13.92
N SER A 18 -2.59 -1.11 -14.64
CA SER A 18 -3.03 -1.44 -16.00
C SER A 18 -4.25 -2.36 -15.95
N PRO A 19 -5.03 -2.52 -17.03
CA PRO A 19 -6.17 -3.44 -17.07
C PRO A 19 -5.82 -4.91 -16.78
N ALA A 20 -4.55 -5.30 -16.93
CA ALA A 20 -4.08 -6.65 -16.62
C ALA A 20 -3.76 -6.86 -15.13
N MET A 21 -3.78 -5.80 -14.31
CA MET A 21 -3.42 -5.83 -12.90
C MET A 21 -4.66 -5.66 -12.03
N GLY A 22 -4.90 -6.59 -11.11
CA GLY A 22 -5.92 -6.43 -10.07
C GLY A 22 -5.43 -5.60 -8.88
N LEU A 23 -4.15 -5.75 -8.50
CA LEU A 23 -3.56 -5.14 -7.32
C LEU A 23 -2.04 -4.98 -7.49
N ALA A 24 -1.49 -3.92 -6.93
CA ALA A 24 -0.04 -3.70 -6.82
C ALA A 24 0.35 -3.30 -5.39
N HIS A 25 1.51 -3.78 -4.95
CA HIS A 25 2.17 -3.32 -3.72
C HIS A 25 3.28 -2.33 -4.07
N GLY A 26 3.32 -1.22 -3.35
CA GLY A 26 4.51 -0.39 -3.26
C GLY A 26 5.22 -0.68 -1.94
N VAL A 27 6.53 -0.97 -1.99
CA VAL A 27 7.35 -1.15 -0.79
C VAL A 27 8.44 -0.10 -0.81
N HIS A 28 8.42 0.80 0.16
CA HIS A 28 9.33 1.94 0.19
C HIS A 28 9.98 2.08 1.56
N GLY A 29 11.31 2.13 1.58
CA GLY A 29 12.09 2.35 2.80
C GLY A 29 12.57 3.79 2.91
N ILE A 30 12.54 4.34 4.12
CA ILE A 30 13.14 5.63 4.43
C ILE A 30 13.59 5.69 5.89
N GLY A 31 14.89 5.92 6.11
CA GLY A 31 15.48 5.69 7.43
C GLY A 31 15.21 4.26 7.89
N ASP A 32 14.69 4.11 9.11
CA ASP A 32 14.33 2.80 9.70
C ASP A 32 12.87 2.40 9.44
N THR A 33 12.11 3.21 8.71
CA THR A 33 10.70 2.92 8.39
C THR A 33 10.60 2.23 7.04
N ILE A 34 9.84 1.12 6.98
CA ILE A 34 9.32 0.55 5.74
C ILE A 34 7.83 0.85 5.64
N ALA A 35 7.40 1.45 4.54
CA ALA A 35 6.01 1.66 4.20
C ALA A 35 5.59 0.70 3.09
N ILE A 36 4.49 -0.03 3.32
CA ILE A 36 3.85 -0.90 2.34
C ILE A 36 2.52 -0.26 1.95
N SER A 37 2.37 0.12 0.68
CA SER A 37 1.15 0.65 0.11
C SER A 37 0.47 -0.40 -0.76
N VAL A 38 -0.86 -0.38 -0.80
CA VAL A 38 -1.67 -1.27 -1.64
C VAL A 38 -2.55 -0.42 -2.54
N HIS A 39 -2.45 -0.61 -3.85
CA HIS A 39 -3.39 -0.05 -4.83
C HIS A 39 -4.11 -1.23 -5.49
N ALA A 40 -5.43 -1.28 -5.38
CA ALA A 40 -6.23 -2.34 -5.96
C ALA A 40 -7.42 -1.80 -6.77
N ALA A 41 -7.75 -2.47 -7.86
CA ALA A 41 -9.01 -2.30 -8.55
C ALA A 41 -10.13 -2.95 -7.72
N GLU A 42 -11.32 -2.36 -7.74
CA GLU A 42 -12.47 -2.91 -7.02
C GLU A 42 -12.79 -4.36 -7.44
N SER A 43 -12.61 -4.67 -8.73
CA SER A 43 -12.80 -6.01 -9.30
C SER A 43 -11.88 -7.07 -8.70
N ALA A 44 -10.78 -6.71 -8.05
CA ALA A 44 -9.87 -7.65 -7.41
C ALA A 44 -10.49 -8.35 -6.18
N PHE A 45 -11.53 -7.77 -5.57
CA PHE A 45 -12.15 -8.30 -4.36
C PHE A 45 -13.47 -9.03 -4.60
N GLY A 46 -14.00 -8.97 -5.84
CA GLY A 46 -15.32 -9.49 -6.17
C GLY A 46 -16.43 -8.90 -5.29
N ASN A 47 -17.58 -9.58 -5.22
CA ASN A 47 -18.77 -9.09 -4.51
C ASN A 47 -18.82 -9.51 -3.02
N GLN A 48 -17.69 -9.89 -2.42
CA GLN A 48 -17.62 -10.47 -1.07
C GLN A 48 -17.57 -9.41 0.07
N GLY A 49 -17.59 -8.11 -0.28
CA GLY A 49 -17.89 -7.02 0.66
C GLY A 49 -16.77 -6.61 1.64
N VAL A 50 -15.63 -7.31 1.69
CA VAL A 50 -14.53 -6.97 2.61
C VAL A 50 -13.51 -6.00 1.99
N GLY A 51 -13.43 -5.94 0.65
CA GLY A 51 -12.66 -4.97 -0.11
C GLY A 51 -11.17 -4.85 0.28
N ILE A 52 -10.62 -3.67 0.04
CA ILE A 52 -9.24 -3.33 0.38
C ILE A 52 -8.97 -3.38 1.90
N ASP A 53 -9.96 -3.01 2.72
CA ASP A 53 -9.79 -3.00 4.18
C ASP A 53 -9.61 -4.42 4.75
N GLY A 54 -10.33 -5.40 4.20
CA GLY A 54 -10.13 -6.80 4.52
C GLY A 54 -8.75 -7.30 4.14
N TYR A 55 -8.30 -6.91 2.95
CA TYR A 55 -6.96 -7.24 2.47
C TYR A 55 -5.87 -6.65 3.36
N LEU A 56 -5.99 -5.38 3.76
CA LEU A 56 -5.04 -4.72 4.65
C LEU A 56 -4.96 -5.40 6.02
N ARG A 57 -6.09 -5.85 6.59
CA ARG A 57 -6.07 -6.62 7.85
C ARG A 57 -5.33 -7.96 7.72
N LEU A 58 -5.50 -8.65 6.59
CA LEU A 58 -4.80 -9.91 6.34
C LEU A 58 -3.31 -9.69 6.11
N LEU A 59 -2.95 -8.62 5.40
CA LEU A 59 -1.56 -8.25 5.16
C LEU A 59 -0.86 -7.87 6.48
N ASP A 60 -1.49 -7.05 7.31
CA ASP A 60 -0.97 -6.66 8.64
C ASP A 60 -0.76 -7.89 9.54
N ALA A 61 -1.70 -8.84 9.54
CA ALA A 61 -1.57 -10.08 10.32
C ALA A 61 -0.48 -11.05 9.81
N ALA A 62 0.01 -10.86 8.58
CA ALA A 62 1.01 -11.73 7.95
C ALA A 62 2.45 -11.20 8.03
N LEU A 63 2.64 -9.96 8.50
CA LEU A 63 3.92 -9.29 8.66
C LEU A 63 4.41 -9.36 10.11
#